data_AF-A0A2R7JQN1-F1
#
_entry.id   AF-A0A2R7JQN1-F1
#
_cell.length_a   1.000
_cell.length_b   1.000
_cell.length_c   1.000
_cell.angle_alpha   90.00
_cell.angle_beta   90.00
_cell.angle_gamma   90.00
#
_symmetry.space_group_name_H-M   'P 1'
#
loop_
_entity.id
_entity.type
_entity.pdbx_description
1 polymer ?
#
loop_
_entity_poly.entity_id
_entity_poly.type
_entity_poly.pdbx_seq_one_letter_code
_entity_poly.pdbx_strand_id
1 'polypeptide(L)'
;CWVVGASPSGAWAGQAHALAGWTAAGWRFVPARDGMAAWSRADDAIARFSGGSWTIGRIRGTRLVLAGTAVVGAQQAAIANPVGGSVPDAEARTAIVAILAALRSHGLIAT
;
A
#
# COMPACT_ATOMS: atom_id res chain seq x y z
N CYS A 1 -15.25 -11.30 13.82
CA CYS A 1 -14.23 -12.05 13.07
C CYS A 1 -12.91 -11.31 13.24
N TRP A 2 -11.81 -12.03 13.30
CA TRP A 2 -10.47 -11.52 13.56
C TRP A 2 -9.47 -12.15 12.58
N VAL A 3 -8.43 -11.40 12.22
CA VAL A 3 -7.25 -11.96 11.58
C VAL A 3 -6.36 -12.55 12.67
N VAL A 4 -6.01 -13.83 12.53
CA VAL A 4 -5.10 -14.51 13.46
C VAL A 4 -3.65 -14.13 13.12
N GLY A 5 -2.84 -13.81 14.13
CA GLY A 5 -1.42 -13.49 13.96
C GLY A 5 -0.57 -14.67 13.46
N ALA A 6 0.71 -14.43 13.23
CA ALA A 6 1.65 -15.44 12.71
C ALA A 6 1.99 -16.56 13.71
N SER A 7 1.88 -16.29 15.01
CA SER A 7 2.24 -17.24 16.07
C SER A 7 1.12 -17.32 17.12
N PRO A 8 -0.06 -17.86 16.74
CA PRO A 8 -1.18 -17.92 17.66
C PRO A 8 -0.98 -19.00 18.72
N SER A 9 -1.59 -18.78 19.88
CA SER A 9 -1.56 -19.69 21.03
C SER A 9 -2.98 -19.98 21.54
N GLY A 10 -3.09 -20.89 22.52
CA GLY A 10 -4.37 -21.24 23.13
C GLY A 10 -5.37 -21.79 22.12
N ALA A 11 -6.62 -21.31 22.18
CA ALA A 11 -7.70 -21.76 21.30
C ALA A 11 -7.45 -21.49 19.80
N TRP A 12 -6.45 -20.67 19.46
CA TRP A 12 -6.09 -20.34 18.07
C TRP A 12 -4.79 -21.02 17.61
N ALA A 13 -4.18 -21.86 18.47
CA ALA A 13 -2.96 -22.58 18.11
C ALA A 13 -3.13 -23.39 16.81
N GLY A 14 -2.13 -23.33 15.94
CA GLY A 14 -2.15 -23.98 14.62
C GLY A 14 -2.96 -23.27 13.54
N GLN A 15 -3.60 -22.13 13.85
CA GLN A 15 -4.45 -21.37 12.92
C GLN A 15 -3.80 -20.07 12.45
N ALA A 16 -2.48 -20.06 12.27
CA ALA A 16 -1.72 -18.88 11.88
C ALA A 16 -2.31 -18.24 10.61
N HIS A 17 -2.45 -16.91 10.62
CA HIS A 17 -3.01 -16.12 9.52
C HIS A 17 -4.46 -16.38 9.14
N ALA A 18 -5.16 -17.35 9.76
CA ALA A 18 -6.56 -17.63 9.44
C ALA A 18 -7.48 -16.44 9.80
N LEU A 19 -8.66 -16.41 9.20
CA LEU A 19 -9.78 -15.62 9.70
C LEU A 19 -10.52 -16.44 10.76
N ALA A 20 -10.56 -15.94 12.00
CA ALA A 20 -11.27 -16.55 13.12
C ALA A 20 -12.66 -15.90 13.29
N GLY A 21 -13.71 -16.70 13.33
CA GLY A 21 -15.08 -16.27 13.63
C GLY A 21 -15.60 -16.98 14.88
N TRP A 22 -16.18 -16.22 15.82
CA TRP A 22 -16.87 -16.81 16.97
C TRP A 22 -18.32 -17.12 16.60
N THR A 23 -18.77 -18.32 16.92
CA THR A 23 -20.16 -18.78 16.74
C THR A 23 -20.67 -19.38 18.05
N ALA A 24 -21.98 -19.65 18.13
CA ALA A 24 -22.56 -20.36 19.29
C ALA A 24 -21.93 -21.76 19.51
N ALA A 25 -21.41 -22.38 18.44
CA ALA A 25 -20.70 -23.66 18.48
C ALA A 25 -19.18 -23.50 18.49
N GLY A 26 -18.67 -22.37 19.01
CA GLY A 26 -17.25 -22.09 19.18
C GLY A 26 -16.56 -21.39 18.00
N TRP A 27 -15.23 -21.44 18.00
CA TRP A 27 -14.39 -20.84 16.98
C TRP A 27 -14.48 -21.58 15.64
N ARG A 28 -14.55 -20.82 14.54
CA ARG A 28 -14.39 -21.30 13.17
C ARG A 28 -13.21 -20.57 12.54
N PHE A 29 -12.39 -21.31 11.81
CA PHE A 29 -11.21 -20.78 11.16
C PHE A 29 -11.30 -21.00 9.66
N VAL A 30 -11.00 -19.96 8.90
CA VAL A 30 -10.83 -20.04 7.45
C VAL A 30 -9.36 -19.74 7.16
N PRO A 31 -8.58 -20.72 6.67
CA PRO A 31 -7.18 -20.51 6.30
C PRO A 31 -7.06 -19.39 5.27
N ALA A 32 -6.08 -18.50 5.46
CA ALA A 32 -5.79 -17.48 4.46
C ALA A 32 -5.15 -18.13 3.23
N ARG A 33 -5.53 -17.62 2.07
CA ARG A 33 -4.96 -17.98 0.76
C ARG A 33 -4.52 -16.71 0.05
N ASP A 34 -3.49 -16.82 -0.79
CA ASP A 34 -3.00 -15.67 -1.53
C ASP A 34 -4.14 -15.00 -2.32
N GLY A 35 -4.17 -13.67 -2.24
CA GLY A 35 -5.21 -12.85 -2.86
C GLY A 35 -6.47 -12.68 -2.01
N MET A 36 -6.61 -13.37 -0.87
CA MET A 36 -7.71 -13.13 0.07
C MET A 36 -7.67 -11.68 0.57
N ALA A 37 -8.83 -11.04 0.63
CA ALA A 37 -9.00 -9.69 1.14
C ALA A 37 -10.10 -9.64 2.21
N ALA A 38 -9.89 -8.82 3.23
CA ALA A 38 -10.86 -8.55 4.29
C ALA A 38 -10.77 -7.07 4.69
N TRP A 39 -11.89 -6.46 5.05
CA TRP A 39 -11.89 -5.13 5.65
C TRP A 39 -11.45 -5.21 7.11
N SER A 40 -10.37 -4.49 7.46
CA SER A 40 -9.97 -4.32 8.86
C SER A 40 -10.71 -3.13 9.46
N ARG A 41 -11.56 -3.41 10.44
CA ARG A 41 -12.26 -2.35 11.19
C ARG A 41 -11.32 -1.54 12.08
N ALA A 42 -10.21 -2.12 12.51
CA ALA A 42 -9.25 -1.45 13.39
C ALA A 42 -8.42 -0.41 12.62
N ASP A 43 -8.15 -0.67 11.34
CA ASP A 43 -7.25 0.13 10.51
C ASP A 43 -7.98 0.96 9.45
N ASP A 44 -9.31 0.84 9.36
CA ASP A 44 -10.15 1.49 8.34
C ASP A 44 -9.63 1.26 6.90
N ALA A 45 -9.17 0.03 6.65
CA ALA A 45 -8.48 -0.32 5.41
C ALA A 45 -8.68 -1.78 5.01
N ILE A 46 -8.50 -2.07 3.72
CA ILE A 46 -8.44 -3.44 3.23
C ILE A 46 -7.11 -4.08 3.66
N ALA A 47 -7.23 -5.23 4.34
CA ALA A 47 -6.14 -6.17 4.54
C ALA A 47 -6.13 -7.17 3.37
N ARG A 48 -4.95 -7.47 2.82
CA ARG A 48 -4.74 -8.51 1.81
C ARG A 48 -3.70 -9.52 2.27
N PHE A 49 -4.00 -10.79 2.11
CA PHE A 49 -3.04 -11.87 2.33
C PHE A 49 -2.24 -12.13 1.05
N SER A 50 -0.92 -12.01 1.13
CA SER A 50 -0.01 -12.30 0.02
C SER A 50 1.36 -12.69 0.55
N GLY A 51 1.95 -13.75 -0.02
CA GLY A 51 3.29 -14.19 0.32
C GLY A 51 3.43 -14.58 1.79
N GLY A 52 2.40 -15.22 2.34
CA GLY A 52 2.39 -15.70 3.73
C GLY A 52 2.10 -14.65 4.80
N SER A 53 1.70 -13.43 4.43
CA SER A 53 1.42 -12.36 5.41
C SER A 53 0.21 -11.51 5.05
N TRP A 54 -0.48 -11.01 6.08
CA TRP A 54 -1.48 -9.96 5.92
C TRP A 54 -0.81 -8.60 5.82
N THR A 55 -1.24 -7.82 4.84
CA THR A 55 -0.77 -6.46 4.62
C THR A 55 -1.97 -5.53 4.60
N ILE A 56 -1.92 -4.46 5.37
CA ILE A 56 -3.03 -3.52 5.54
C ILE A 56 -2.77 -2.27 4.70
N GLY A 57 -3.77 -1.81 3.96
CA GLY A 57 -3.74 -0.53 3.23
C GLY A 57 -2.77 -0.49 2.04
N ARG A 58 -2.09 -1.60 1.70
CA ARG A 58 -1.17 -1.64 0.56
C ARG A 58 -1.92 -1.96 -0.73
N ILE A 59 -1.80 -1.06 -1.69
CA ILE A 59 -2.24 -1.29 -3.06
C ILE A 59 -1.03 -1.73 -3.88
N ARG A 60 -1.11 -2.92 -4.48
CA ARG A 60 -0.10 -3.45 -5.40
C ARG A 60 -0.73 -3.60 -6.78
N GLY A 61 -0.02 -3.16 -7.81
CA GLY A 61 -0.44 -3.26 -9.19
C GLY A 61 0.60 -2.65 -10.12
N THR A 62 0.43 -2.87 -11.42
CA THR A 62 1.29 -2.29 -12.45
C THR A 62 0.87 -0.87 -12.83
N ARG A 63 -0.38 -0.48 -12.52
CA ARG A 63 -0.98 0.80 -12.90
C ARG A 63 -2.21 1.12 -12.06
N LEU A 64 -2.40 2.39 -11.73
CA LEU A 64 -3.68 2.94 -11.27
C LEU A 64 -4.45 3.51 -12.46
N VAL A 65 -5.69 3.06 -12.63
CA VAL A 65 -6.60 3.51 -13.69
C VAL A 65 -7.84 4.13 -13.04
N LEU A 66 -8.18 5.36 -13.43
CA LEU A 66 -9.36 6.08 -12.97
C LEU A 66 -10.24 6.44 -14.17
N ALA A 67 -11.50 6.02 -14.15
CA ALA A 67 -12.45 6.24 -15.27
C ALA A 67 -11.88 5.83 -16.65
N GLY A 68 -11.12 4.72 -16.69
CA GLY A 68 -10.48 4.22 -17.92
C GLY A 68 -9.13 4.84 -18.26
N THR A 69 -8.74 5.93 -17.59
CA THR A 69 -7.47 6.64 -17.83
C THR A 69 -6.36 6.13 -16.90
N ALA A 70 -5.22 5.79 -17.48
CA ALA A 70 -4.01 5.47 -16.73
C ALA A 70 -3.44 6.73 -16.06
N VAL A 71 -3.53 6.81 -14.72
CA VAL A 71 -3.10 8.00 -13.97
C VAL A 71 -1.76 7.83 -13.26
N VAL A 72 -1.41 6.62 -12.81
CA VAL A 72 -0.12 6.33 -12.16
C VAL A 72 0.44 5.02 -12.70
N GLY A 73 1.69 5.04 -13.16
CA GLY A 73 2.44 3.87 -13.63
C GLY A 73 3.59 3.50 -12.68
N ALA A 74 4.58 2.79 -13.21
CA ALA A 74 5.84 2.56 -12.49
C ALA A 74 6.57 3.89 -12.20
N GLN A 75 7.38 3.91 -11.14
CA GLN A 75 8.25 5.05 -10.83
C GLN A 75 9.15 5.38 -12.03
N GLN A 76 9.26 6.67 -12.35
CA GLN A 76 10.10 7.15 -13.44
C GLN A 76 11.50 7.54 -12.96
N ALA A 77 12.42 7.77 -13.89
CA ALA A 77 13.76 8.26 -13.58
C ALA A 77 13.72 9.66 -12.92
N ALA A 78 14.79 10.01 -12.21
CA ALA A 78 14.92 11.31 -11.58
C ALA A 78 14.95 12.43 -12.63
N ILE A 79 14.24 13.53 -12.35
CA ILE A 79 14.30 14.75 -13.15
C ILE A 79 15.27 15.71 -12.48
N ALA A 80 16.30 16.13 -13.22
CA ALA A 80 17.29 17.07 -12.70
C ALA A 80 16.64 18.42 -12.38
N ASN A 81 17.14 19.09 -11.34
CA ASN A 81 16.74 20.46 -11.06
C ASN A 81 17.10 21.36 -12.25
N PRO A 82 16.27 22.39 -12.55
CA PRO A 82 16.60 23.32 -13.62
C PRO A 82 17.94 24.00 -13.32
N VAL A 83 18.78 24.14 -14.34
CA VAL A 83 20.07 24.83 -14.31
C VAL A 83 20.19 25.74 -15.54
N GLY A 84 21.05 26.75 -15.48
CA GLY A 84 21.27 27.70 -16.57
C GLY A 84 20.15 28.74 -16.74
N GLY A 85 20.13 29.37 -17.92
CA GLY A 85 19.30 30.53 -18.26
C GLY A 85 20.07 31.85 -18.07
N SER A 86 20.00 32.75 -19.05
CA SER A 86 20.62 34.08 -18.97
C SER A 86 19.79 35.06 -18.13
N VAL A 87 18.47 34.88 -18.08
CA VAL A 87 17.54 35.68 -17.26
C VAL A 87 16.52 34.73 -16.59
N PRO A 88 16.94 33.94 -15.59
CA PRO A 88 16.04 33.01 -14.93
C PRO A 88 15.11 33.71 -13.95
N ASP A 89 13.83 33.31 -13.96
CA ASP A 89 12.86 33.65 -12.92
C ASP A 89 13.15 32.80 -11.65
N ALA A 90 13.42 33.47 -10.53
CA ALA A 90 13.89 32.83 -9.29
C ALA A 90 12.73 32.15 -8.54
N GLU A 91 11.55 32.76 -8.55
CA GLU A 91 10.32 32.26 -7.97
C GLU A 91 9.87 30.98 -8.67
N ALA A 92 9.88 30.98 -10.00
CA ALA A 92 9.57 29.81 -10.81
C ALA A 92 10.57 28.68 -10.55
N ARG A 93 11.87 28.98 -10.44
CA ARG A 93 12.89 27.97 -10.13
C ARG A 93 12.63 27.33 -8.77
N THR A 94 12.33 28.14 -7.78
CA THR A 94 11.98 27.68 -6.42
C THR A 94 10.76 26.77 -6.46
N ALA A 95 9.70 27.17 -7.16
CA ALA A 95 8.48 26.38 -7.30
C ALA A 95 8.73 25.03 -7.98
N ILE A 96 9.51 25.00 -9.08
CA ILE A 96 9.84 23.76 -9.79
C ILE A 96 10.62 22.81 -8.88
N VAL A 97 11.62 23.31 -8.15
CA VAL A 97 12.40 22.48 -7.22
C VAL A 97 11.49 21.89 -6.13
N ALA A 98 10.55 22.66 -5.59
CA ALA A 98 9.58 22.18 -4.60
C ALA A 98 8.65 21.08 -5.18
N ILE A 99 8.17 21.25 -6.43
CA ILE A 99 7.36 20.24 -7.11
C ILE A 99 8.17 18.95 -7.29
N LEU A 100 9.40 19.03 -7.80
CA LEU A 100 10.25 17.85 -7.99
C LEU A 100 10.55 17.15 -6.66
N ALA A 101 10.76 17.91 -5.57
CA ALA A 101 10.93 17.35 -4.23
C ALA A 101 9.68 16.58 -3.77
N ALA A 102 8.48 17.12 -4.00
CA ALA A 102 7.23 16.42 -3.70
C ALA A 102 7.08 15.15 -4.54
N LEU A 103 7.41 15.17 -5.84
CA LEU A 103 7.32 13.97 -6.68
C LEU A 103 8.28 12.86 -6.21
N ARG A 104 9.49 13.22 -5.77
CA ARG A 104 10.45 12.29 -5.14
C ARG A 104 9.91 11.72 -3.83
N SER A 105 9.34 12.56 -2.95
CA SER A 105 8.82 12.11 -1.65
C SER A 105 7.65 11.14 -1.79
N HIS A 106 6.82 11.33 -2.81
CA HIS A 106 5.73 10.40 -3.15
C HIS A 106 6.21 9.13 -3.88
N GLY A 107 7.47 9.09 -4.35
CA GLY A 107 8.02 7.97 -5.12
C GLY A 107 7.56 7.90 -6.57
N LEU A 108 7.04 9.00 -7.14
CA LEU A 108 6.61 9.05 -8.54
C LEU A 108 7.81 9.13 -9.50
N ILE A 109 8.88 9.79 -9.08
CA ILE A 109 10.19 9.82 -9.75
C ILE A 109 11.28 9.36 -8.78
N ALA A 110 12.40 8.88 -9.29
CA ALA A 110 13.57 8.55 -8.48
C ALA A 110 14.20 9.82 -7.87
N THR A 111 14.94 9.64 -6.78
CA THR A 111 15.64 10.73 -6.07
C THR A 111 16.82 11.25 -6.86
#